data_AF-A0A535D6B7-F1
#
_entry.id   AF-A0A535D6B7-F1
#
_cell.length_a   1.000
_cell.length_b   1.000
_cell.length_c   1.000
_cell.angle_alpha   90.00
_cell.angle_beta   90.00
_cell.angle_gamma   90.00
#
_symmetry.space_group_name_H-M   'P 1'
#
loop_
_entity.id
_entity.type
_entity.pdbx_description
1 polymer ?
#
loop_
_entity_poly.entity_id
_entity_poly.type
_entity_poly.pdbx_seq_one_letter_code
_entity_poly.pdbx_strand_id
1 'polypeptide(L)'
;MRRILESYRAALETKNLDQLAAIQVAMSDSQRDALRRYFENADSLKVQFTNVDILFEGNEALATFTRNDVFKDARSGREMHLEVRMSSVLAKEGSAWKIRGLKKPS
;
A
#
# COMPACT_ATOMS: atom_id res chain seq x y z
N MET A 1 -7.72 9.62 -8.17
CA MET A 1 -7.38 8.25 -7.70
C MET A 1 -5.97 7.80 -8.07
N ARG A 2 -5.53 7.92 -9.33
CA ARG A 2 -4.13 7.59 -9.71
C ARG A 2 -3.07 8.22 -8.81
N ARG A 3 -3.32 9.46 -8.35
CA ARG A 3 -2.47 10.18 -7.39
C ARG A 3 -2.36 9.50 -6.01
N ILE A 4 -3.43 8.89 -5.48
CA ILE A 4 -3.35 8.22 -4.17
C ILE A 4 -2.59 6.90 -4.27
N LEU A 5 -2.81 6.12 -5.33
CA LEU A 5 -2.01 4.92 -5.59
C LEU A 5 -0.54 5.28 -5.81
N GLU A 6 -0.25 6.32 -6.57
CA GLU A 6 1.13 6.78 -6.76
C GLU A 6 1.78 7.24 -5.45
N SER A 7 1.05 8.00 -4.62
CA SER A 7 1.54 8.40 -3.29
C SER A 7 1.78 7.18 -2.39
N TYR A 8 0.90 6.17 -2.46
CA TYR A 8 1.06 4.92 -1.75
C TYR A 8 2.30 4.14 -2.22
N ARG A 9 2.50 4.02 -3.54
CA ARG A 9 3.70 3.42 -4.14
C ARG A 9 4.97 4.11 -3.67
N ALA A 10 5.02 5.43 -3.76
CA ALA A 10 6.18 6.23 -3.37
C ALA A 10 6.48 6.08 -1.86
N ALA A 11 5.45 6.08 -1.01
CA ALA A 11 5.61 5.90 0.43
C ALA A 11 6.11 4.49 0.79
N LEU A 12 5.69 3.45 0.06
CA LEU A 12 6.23 2.09 0.22
C LEU A 12 7.71 2.03 -0.20
N GLU A 13 8.06 2.51 -1.39
CA GLU A 13 9.44 2.44 -1.91
C GLU A 13 10.43 3.26 -1.07
N THR A 14 9.99 4.41 -0.53
CA THR A 14 10.79 5.23 0.39
C THR A 14 10.74 4.74 1.83
N LYS A 15 10.02 3.64 2.12
CA LYS A 15 9.83 3.06 3.45
C LYS A 15 9.29 4.08 4.47
N ASN A 16 8.53 5.08 4.02
CA ASN A 16 8.09 6.19 4.84
C ASN A 16 6.75 5.88 5.51
N LEU A 17 6.82 5.37 6.75
CA LEU A 17 5.65 5.02 7.55
C LEU A 17 4.73 6.22 7.83
N ASP A 18 5.28 7.43 7.95
CA ASP A 18 4.47 8.61 8.23
C ASP A 18 3.68 9.06 7.00
N GLN A 19 4.26 8.96 5.80
CA GLN A 19 3.53 9.17 4.55
C GLN A 19 2.45 8.10 4.35
N LEU A 20 2.72 6.84 4.71
CA LEU A 20 1.72 5.78 4.67
C LEU A 20 0.57 6.01 5.65
N ALA A 21 0.86 6.54 6.84
CA ALA A 21 -0.16 6.91 7.81
C ALA A 21 -0.99 8.09 7.31
N ALA A 22 -0.37 9.10 6.69
CA ALA A 22 -1.06 10.31 6.22
C ALA A 22 -2.08 10.07 5.10
N ILE A 23 -1.88 9.04 4.27
CA ILE A 23 -2.81 8.67 3.18
C ILE A 23 -3.89 7.67 3.62
N GLN A 24 -3.83 7.18 4.86
CA GLN A 24 -4.82 6.28 5.46
C GLN A 24 -5.71 7.06 6.44
N VAL A 25 -6.98 6.67 6.53
CA VAL A 25 -7.93 7.22 7.51
C VAL A 25 -7.51 6.80 8.93
N ALA A 26 -7.05 5.55 9.06
CA ALA A 26 -6.42 5.05 10.28
C ALA A 26 -5.40 3.96 9.92
N MET A 27 -4.27 3.96 10.62
CA MET A 27 -3.28 2.88 10.60
C MET A 27 -3.23 2.32 12.02
N SER A 28 -3.50 1.03 12.18
CA SER A 28 -3.37 0.38 13.48
C SER A 28 -1.88 0.19 13.84
N ASP A 29 -1.58 0.12 15.13
CA ASP A 29 -0.20 -0.15 15.59
C ASP A 29 0.31 -1.50 15.06
N SER A 30 -0.55 -2.51 15.02
CA SER A 30 -0.22 -3.82 14.45
C SER A 30 0.17 -3.76 12.98
N GLN A 31 -0.51 -2.93 12.18
CA GLN A 31 -0.19 -2.71 10.77
C GLN A 31 1.13 -1.94 10.63
N ARG A 32 1.33 -0.91 11.47
CA ARG A 32 2.56 -0.12 11.49
C ARG A 32 3.78 -0.99 11.79
N ASP A 33 3.67 -1.87 12.78
CA ASP A 33 4.75 -2.77 13.16
C ASP A 33 5.02 -3.86 12.11
N ALA A 34 3.98 -4.38 11.46
CA ALA A 34 4.15 -5.29 10.33
C ALA A 34 4.90 -4.61 9.15
N LEU A 35 4.54 -3.36 8.83
CA LEU A 35 5.22 -2.59 7.79
C LEU A 35 6.67 -2.26 8.18
N ARG A 36 6.91 -1.90 9.44
CA ARG A 36 8.26 -1.64 9.96
C ARG A 36 9.17 -2.85 9.78
N ARG A 37 8.73 -4.03 10.25
CA ARG A 37 9.48 -5.29 10.09
C ARG A 37 9.69 -5.66 8.63
N TYR A 38 8.70 -5.40 7.77
CA TYR A 38 8.85 -5.63 6.34
C TYR A 38 9.94 -4.73 5.74
N PHE A 39 9.92 -3.44 6.06
CA PHE A 39 10.90 -2.45 5.57
C PHE A 39 12.32 -2.67 6.08
N GLU A 40 12.48 -3.19 7.30
CA GLU A 40 13.77 -3.60 7.85
C GLU A 40 14.40 -4.76 7.06
N ASN A 41 13.59 -5.65 6.47
CA ASN A 41 14.08 -6.80 5.71
C ASN A 41 14.16 -6.55 4.20
N ALA A 42 13.42 -5.56 3.66
CA ALA A 42 13.26 -5.37 2.22
C ALA A 42 14.18 -4.28 1.66
N ASP A 43 15.40 -4.62 1.24
CA ASP A 43 16.33 -3.66 0.65
C ASP A 43 16.06 -3.36 -0.82
N SER A 44 16.26 -2.10 -1.21
CA SER A 44 16.03 -1.62 -2.59
C SER A 44 14.61 -1.91 -3.12
N LEU A 45 13.60 -1.84 -2.25
CA LEU A 45 12.21 -2.14 -2.56
C LEU A 45 11.69 -1.35 -3.78
N LYS A 46 11.14 -2.09 -4.75
CA LYS A 46 10.39 -1.57 -5.90
C LYS A 46 8.98 -2.13 -5.87
N VAL A 47 8.00 -1.27 -6.14
CA VAL A 47 6.58 -1.60 -6.05
C VAL A 47 5.89 -1.28 -7.37
N GLN A 48 5.16 -2.25 -7.90
CA GLN A 48 4.30 -2.09 -9.07
C GLN A 48 2.86 -2.46 -8.74
N PHE A 49 1.91 -1.65 -9.21
CA PHE A 49 0.50 -2.00 -9.17
C PHE A 49 0.01 -2.43 -10.55
N THR A 50 -0.63 -3.59 -10.62
CA THR A 50 -1.25 -4.15 -11.84
C THR A 50 -2.71 -4.47 -11.57
N ASN A 51 -3.48 -4.75 -12.63
CA ASN A 51 -4.90 -5.13 -12.54
C ASN A 51 -5.75 -4.19 -11.69
N VAL A 52 -5.53 -2.87 -11.86
CA VAL A 52 -6.23 -1.85 -11.08
C VAL A 52 -7.65 -1.67 -11.60
N ASP A 53 -8.62 -2.03 -10.77
CA ASP A 53 -10.05 -1.78 -10.97
C ASP A 53 -10.60 -0.90 -9.84
N ILE A 54 -11.47 0.05 -10.18
CA ILE A 54 -12.00 1.02 -9.21
C ILE A 54 -13.50 1.21 -9.44
N LEU A 55 -14.29 0.85 -8.44
CA LEU A 55 -15.74 1.03 -8.41
C LEU A 55 -16.09 2.18 -7.47
N PHE A 56 -16.94 3.11 -7.92
CA PHE A 56 -17.36 4.27 -7.14
C PHE A 56 -18.79 4.09 -6.64
N GLU A 57 -19.03 4.47 -5.39
CA GLU A 57 -20.35 4.52 -4.78
C GLU A 57 -20.46 5.81 -3.94
N GLY A 58 -21.01 6.86 -4.55
CA GLY A 58 -21.15 8.19 -3.92
C GLY A 58 -19.80 8.79 -3.51
N ASN A 59 -19.57 8.91 -2.19
CA ASN A 59 -18.34 9.46 -1.60
C ASN A 59 -17.32 8.37 -1.21
N GLU A 60 -17.56 7.13 -1.63
CA GLU A 60 -16.70 5.99 -1.40
C GLU A 60 -16.26 5.37 -2.74
N ALA A 61 -15.15 4.66 -2.71
CA ALA A 61 -14.70 3.85 -3.83
C ALA A 61 -14.02 2.58 -3.35
N LEU A 62 -14.27 1.47 -4.03
CA LEU A 62 -13.55 0.22 -3.86
C LEU A 62 -12.49 0.12 -4.94
N ALA A 63 -11.22 0.16 -4.57
CA ALA A 63 -10.09 -0.10 -5.46
C ALA A 63 -9.58 -1.53 -5.24
N THR A 64 -9.53 -2.32 -6.29
CA THR A 64 -8.88 -3.64 -6.29
C THR A 64 -7.68 -3.61 -7.22
N PHE A 65 -6.56 -4.18 -6.78
CA PHE A 65 -5.33 -4.19 -7.57
C PHE A 65 -4.39 -5.29 -7.07
N THR A 66 -3.43 -5.69 -7.89
CA THR A 66 -2.31 -6.54 -7.50
C THR A 66 -1.10 -5.66 -7.20
N ARG A 67 -0.48 -5.85 -6.03
CA ARG A 67 0.80 -5.26 -5.68
C ARG A 67 1.91 -6.27 -5.89
N ASN A 68 2.90 -5.90 -6.70
CA ASN A 68 4.09 -6.68 -6.96
C ASN A 68 5.29 -5.95 -6.35
N ASP A 69 5.92 -6.58 -5.38
CA ASP A 69 7.09 -6.06 -4.69
C ASP A 69 8.33 -6.86 -5.12
N VAL A 70 9.38 -6.15 -5.52
CA VAL A 70 10.71 -6.72 -5.79
C VAL A 70 11.70 -6.06 -4.85
N PHE A 71 12.46 -6.86 -4.10
CA PHE A 71 13.44 -6.36 -3.14
C PHE A 71 14.54 -7.40 -2.90
N LYS A 72 15.65 -6.97 -2.32
CA LYS A 72 16.68 -7.88 -1.79
C LYS A 72 16.39 -8.14 -0.31
N ASP A 73 16.36 -9.40 0.09
CA ASP A 73 16.26 -9.77 1.50
C ASP A 73 17.56 -9.37 2.23
N ALA A 74 17.43 -8.51 3.24
CA ALA A 74 18.58 -7.92 3.94
C ALA A 74 19.48 -8.96 4.64
N ARG A 75 18.95 -10.14 4.97
CA ARG A 75 19.71 -11.20 5.66
C ARG A 75 20.48 -12.08 4.70
N SER A 76 19.83 -12.50 3.61
CA SER A 76 20.38 -13.47 2.66
C SER A 76 20.95 -12.85 1.39
N GLY A 77 20.65 -11.58 1.12
CA GLY A 77 21.01 -10.89 -0.12
C GLY A 77 20.24 -11.37 -1.36
N ARG A 78 19.32 -12.33 -1.19
CA ARG A 78 18.55 -12.92 -2.29
C ARG A 78 17.51 -11.94 -2.80
N GLU A 79 17.29 -11.94 -4.10
CA GLU A 79 16.15 -11.24 -4.69
C GLU A 79 14.85 -11.98 -4.34
N MET A 80 13.87 -11.23 -3.89
CA MET A 80 12.57 -11.69 -3.48
C MET A 80 11.50 -11.03 -4.33
N HIS A 81 10.50 -11.83 -4.71
CA HIS A 81 9.32 -11.40 -5.44
C HIS A 81 8.10 -11.72 -4.60
N LEU A 82 7.28 -10.71 -4.31
CA LEU A 82 6.05 -10.87 -3.55
C LEU A 82 4.90 -10.28 -4.34
N GLU A 83 3.89 -11.10 -4.60
CA GLU A 83 2.63 -10.68 -5.20
C GLU A 83 1.52 -10.72 -4.16
N VAL A 84 0.78 -9.61 -4.02
CA VAL A 84 -0.34 -9.50 -3.08
C VAL A 84 -1.52 -8.87 -3.77
N ARG A 85 -2.65 -9.58 -3.82
CA ARG A 85 -3.93 -8.99 -4.22
C ARG A 85 -4.45 -8.10 -3.09
N MET A 86 -4.85 -6.89 -3.44
CA MET A 86 -5.29 -5.87 -2.49
C MET A 86 -6.70 -5.42 -2.84
N SER A 87 -7.54 -5.28 -1.82
CA SER A 87 -8.80 -4.54 -1.89
C SER A 87 -8.74 -3.38 -0.90
N SER A 88 -8.98 -2.18 -1.39
CA SER A 88 -8.93 -0.95 -0.62
C SER A 88 -10.23 -0.18 -0.71
N VAL A 89 -10.81 0.14 0.44
CA VAL A 89 -11.93 1.08 0.52
C VAL A 89 -11.34 2.47 0.66
N LEU A 90 -11.75 3.37 -0.21
CA LEU A 90 -11.32 4.76 -0.27
C LEU A 90 -12.51 5.63 0.10
N ALA A 91 -12.29 6.61 0.95
CA ALA A 91 -13.32 7.56 1.38
C ALA A 91 -12.87 8.98 1.03
N LYS A 92 -13.83 9.79 0.62
CA LYS A 92 -13.59 11.22 0.40
C LYS A 92 -13.72 11.97 1.73
N GLU A 93 -12.62 12.54 2.21
CA GLU A 93 -12.58 13.46 3.35
C GLU A 93 -12.33 14.88 2.82
N GLY A 94 -13.39 15.69 2.79
CA GLY A 94 -13.34 17.02 2.18
C GLY A 94 -13.06 16.95 0.67
N SER A 95 -11.94 17.52 0.22
CA SER A 95 -11.51 17.47 -1.18
C SER A 95 -10.54 16.33 -1.49
N ALA A 96 -10.07 15.59 -0.49
CA ALA A 96 -9.06 14.54 -0.63
C ALA A 96 -9.66 13.14 -0.49
N TRP A 97 -9.16 12.20 -1.28
CA TRP A 97 -9.41 10.78 -1.07
C TRP A 97 -8.39 10.22 -0.09
N LYS A 98 -8.82 9.34 0.82
CA LYS A 98 -7.96 8.60 1.74
C LYS A 98 -8.31 7.11 1.76
N ILE A 99 -7.34 6.28 2.10
CA ILE A 99 -7.51 4.84 2.26
C ILE A 99 -8.17 4.57 3.62
N ARG A 100 -9.44 4.17 3.63
CA ARG A 100 -10.16 3.79 4.85
C ARG A 100 -9.78 2.41 5.36
N GLY A 101 -9.43 1.51 4.46
CA GLY A 101 -8.96 0.18 4.83
C GLY A 101 -8.23 -0.52 3.70
N LEU A 102 -7.29 -1.39 4.08
CA LEU A 102 -6.60 -2.32 3.20
C LEU A 102 -6.92 -3.73 3.68
N LYS A 103 -7.53 -4.53 2.83
CA LYS A 103 -7.77 -5.95 3.09
C LYS A 103 -7.01 -6.77 2.07
N LYS A 104 -6.35 -7.82 2.55
CA LYS A 104 -5.95 -8.95 1.70
C LYS A 104 -7.21 -9.81 1.52
N PRO A 105 -7.51 -10.29 0.30
CA PRO A 105 -8.54 -11.30 0.13
C PRO A 105 -8.14 -12.53 0.96
N SER A 106 -9.11 -13.02 1.75
CA SER A 106 -9.04 -14.25 2.54
C SER A 106 -9.04 -15.49 1.66
#